data_AF-A0A653CHS7-F1
#
_entry.id   AF-A0A653CHS7-F1
#
_cell.length_a   1.000
_cell.length_b   1.000
_cell.length_c   1.000
_cell.angle_alpha   90.00
_cell.angle_beta   90.00
_cell.angle_gamma   90.00
#
_symmetry.space_group_name_H-M   'P 1'
#
loop_
_entity.id
_entity.type
_entity.pdbx_description
1 polymer ?
#
loop_
_entity_poly.entity_id
_entity_poly.type
_entity_poly.pdbx_seq_one_letter_code
_entity_poly.pdbx_strand_id
1 'polypeptide(L)'
;MVVTEDGYLLKLHRIQSKKNGAQPVFLQHGLLGSSADWIVNENNSLAFLLADYGYDVWLGNARGNTYSKGHVSIPVESPQYWNFSFHEMGTRDLPAALYYVTNTTNKPGQVIYVGHSMGTTMFFIFSSLLPQAAKNVKLMVALAPVAYMTHIRSPIRYLAPFSSDIEWITKHLGFNQFLPSNKLLKLLEYDCELFQIDRKICENLIFTLCGFDKKNSMNKFWI
;
A
#
# COMPACT_ATOMS: atom_id res chain seq x y z
N MET A 1 7.50 15.13 -6.47
CA MET A 1 6.07 14.92 -6.16
C MET A 1 5.38 14.58 -7.46
N VAL A 2 4.51 13.59 -7.48
CA VAL A 2 3.76 13.17 -8.68
C VAL A 2 2.32 13.61 -8.51
N VAL A 3 1.74 14.25 -9.52
CA VAL A 3 0.35 14.69 -9.51
C VAL A 3 -0.47 13.70 -10.32
N THR A 4 -1.54 13.15 -9.74
CA THR A 4 -2.47 12.29 -10.48
C THR A 4 -3.40 13.14 -11.34
N GLU A 5 -4.04 12.52 -12.34
CA GLU A 5 -4.99 13.22 -13.22
C GLU A 5 -6.13 13.89 -12.45
N ASP A 6 -6.58 13.26 -11.37
CA ASP A 6 -7.63 13.79 -10.49
C ASP A 6 -7.11 14.71 -9.39
N GLY A 7 -5.80 15.01 -9.35
CA GLY A 7 -5.23 16.08 -8.53
C GLY A 7 -4.63 15.66 -7.18
N TYR A 8 -4.53 14.37 -6.88
CA TYR A 8 -3.83 13.89 -5.69
C TYR A 8 -2.32 14.04 -5.84
N LEU A 9 -1.66 14.36 -4.72
CA LEU A 9 -0.22 14.57 -4.64
C LEU A 9 0.45 13.34 -4.03
N LEU A 10 1.16 12.59 -4.86
CA LEU A 10 1.86 11.37 -4.46
C LEU A 10 3.34 11.66 -4.20
N LYS A 11 3.83 11.23 -3.04
CA LYS A 11 5.26 11.30 -2.72
C LYS A 11 5.91 9.94 -2.98
N LEU A 12 6.72 9.86 -4.03
CA LEU A 12 7.59 8.71 -4.26
C LEU A 12 8.92 8.91 -3.54
N HIS A 13 9.40 7.85 -2.87
CA HIS A 13 10.77 7.80 -2.38
C HIS A 13 11.65 7.01 -3.36
N ARG A 14 12.94 7.29 -3.39
CA ARG A 14 13.89 6.62 -4.29
C ARG A 14 15.20 6.34 -3.58
N ILE A 15 15.67 5.10 -3.69
CA ILE A 15 17.05 4.73 -3.38
C ILE A 15 17.77 4.67 -4.72
N GLN A 16 18.46 5.76 -5.05
CA GLN A 16 19.08 5.93 -6.36
C GLN A 16 20.27 4.98 -6.52
N SER A 17 20.30 4.24 -7.62
CA SER A 17 21.46 3.41 -7.96
C SER A 17 22.69 4.27 -8.27
N LYS A 18 23.87 3.80 -7.86
CA LYS A 18 25.16 4.39 -8.26
C LYS A 18 25.53 4.05 -9.70
N LYS A 19 24.87 3.07 -10.33
CA LYS A 19 25.08 2.70 -11.74
C LYS A 19 24.20 3.54 -12.66
N ASN A 20 24.84 4.18 -13.64
CA ASN A 20 24.13 4.81 -14.74
C ASN A 20 23.31 3.77 -15.51
N GLY A 21 22.06 4.10 -15.81
CA GLY A 21 21.17 3.19 -16.54
C GLY A 21 20.80 1.93 -15.75
N ALA A 22 20.77 1.98 -14.42
CA ALA A 22 20.26 0.90 -13.59
C ALA A 22 18.80 0.53 -13.93
N GLN A 23 18.43 -0.73 -13.67
CA GLN A 23 17.09 -1.26 -13.91
C GLN A 23 16.12 -0.70 -12.86
N PRO A 24 15.06 0.06 -13.24
CA PRO A 24 14.08 0.55 -12.29
C PRO A 24 13.25 -0.57 -11.71
N VAL A 25 13.08 -0.54 -10.38
CA VAL A 25 12.16 -1.40 -9.63
C VAL A 25 11.23 -0.51 -8.83
N PHE A 26 9.92 -0.71 -8.96
CA PHE A 26 8.89 0.02 -8.24
C PHE A 26 8.24 -0.91 -7.20
N LEU A 27 8.35 -0.55 -5.92
CA LEU A 27 7.80 -1.31 -4.80
C LEU A 27 6.51 -0.64 -4.28
N GLN A 28 5.39 -1.35 -4.31
CA GLN A 28 4.08 -0.84 -3.86
C GLN A 28 3.58 -1.58 -2.62
N HIS A 29 3.37 -0.82 -1.55
CA HIS A 29 2.92 -1.33 -0.25
C HIS A 29 1.46 -1.85 -0.26
N GLY A 30 1.08 -2.52 0.83
CA GLY A 30 -0.25 -3.08 1.04
C GLY A 30 -1.24 -2.14 1.72
N LEU A 31 -2.36 -2.70 2.16
CA LEU A 31 -3.42 -1.99 2.89
C LEU A 31 -2.84 -1.35 4.17
N LEU A 32 -3.12 -0.06 4.39
CA LEU A 32 -2.68 0.72 5.56
C LEU A 32 -1.16 0.83 5.77
N GLY A 33 -0.38 0.37 4.78
CA GLY A 33 1.08 0.49 4.77
C GLY A 33 1.58 1.80 4.15
N SER A 34 2.89 1.86 3.96
CA SER A 34 3.55 2.93 3.23
C SER A 34 4.85 2.47 2.60
N SER A 35 5.56 3.36 1.91
CA SER A 35 6.93 3.09 1.45
C SER A 35 7.88 2.59 2.55
N ALA A 36 7.59 2.86 3.84
CA ALA A 36 8.40 2.39 4.97
C ALA A 36 8.42 0.86 5.10
N ASP A 37 7.37 0.17 4.65
CA ASP A 37 7.24 -1.30 4.71
C ASP A 37 8.43 -2.01 4.03
N TRP A 38 9.04 -1.36 3.05
CA TRP A 38 10.15 -1.91 2.26
C TRP A 38 11.54 -1.63 2.83
N ILE A 39 11.65 -0.88 3.94
CA ILE A 39 12.91 -0.45 4.57
C ILE A 39 12.96 -0.69 6.09
N VAL A 40 11.88 -1.21 6.68
CA VAL A 40 11.74 -1.35 8.14
C VAL A 40 12.71 -2.35 8.78
N ASN A 41 13.28 -3.27 8.01
CA ASN A 41 14.22 -4.30 8.49
C ASN A 41 15.69 -3.97 8.18
N GLU A 42 16.03 -2.67 8.10
CA GLU A 42 17.39 -2.17 7.81
C GLU A 42 18.02 -2.93 6.62
N ASN A 43 19.27 -3.38 6.72
CA ASN A 43 20.00 -4.07 5.64
C ASN A 43 19.31 -5.34 5.10
N ASN A 44 18.39 -5.95 5.85
CA ASN A 44 17.63 -7.12 5.40
C ASN A 44 16.35 -6.74 4.64
N SER A 45 16.08 -5.45 4.45
CA SER A 45 14.89 -5.00 3.74
C SER A 45 15.07 -5.11 2.24
N LEU A 46 14.01 -5.56 1.54
CA LEU A 46 14.03 -5.79 0.10
C LEU A 46 14.54 -4.57 -0.69
N ALA A 47 14.16 -3.35 -0.30
CA ALA A 47 14.59 -2.15 -1.00
C ALA A 47 16.10 -1.94 -0.95
N PHE A 48 16.74 -2.19 0.20
CA PHE A 48 18.18 -2.04 0.34
C PHE A 48 18.93 -3.18 -0.35
N LEU A 49 18.45 -4.42 -0.22
CA LEU A 49 19.03 -5.56 -0.95
C LEU A 49 19.01 -5.31 -2.48
N LEU A 50 17.88 -4.85 -3.03
CA LEU A 50 17.80 -4.50 -4.45
C LEU A 50 18.77 -3.36 -4.83
N ALA A 51 18.88 -2.33 -3.99
CA ALA A 51 19.84 -1.25 -4.24
C ALA A 51 21.29 -1.74 -4.23
N ASP A 52 21.65 -2.64 -3.30
CA ASP A 52 22.98 -3.26 -3.22
C ASP A 52 23.29 -4.15 -4.44
N TYR A 53 22.27 -4.82 -4.99
CA TYR A 53 22.37 -5.53 -6.27
C TYR A 53 22.38 -4.59 -7.50
N GLY A 54 22.30 -3.28 -7.30
CA GLY A 54 22.49 -2.25 -8.33
C GLY A 54 21.22 -1.80 -9.05
N TYR A 55 20.03 -2.18 -8.57
CA TYR A 55 18.75 -1.68 -9.09
C TYR A 55 18.50 -0.22 -8.69
N ASP A 56 17.70 0.50 -9.48
CA ASP A 56 17.20 1.83 -9.13
C ASP A 56 15.83 1.68 -8.48
N VAL A 57 15.78 1.83 -7.15
CA VAL A 57 14.61 1.41 -6.36
C VAL A 57 13.71 2.61 -6.08
N TRP A 58 12.45 2.49 -6.49
CA TRP A 58 11.39 3.47 -6.30
C TRP A 58 10.32 2.90 -5.37
N LEU A 59 9.92 3.67 -4.36
CA LEU A 59 8.95 3.26 -3.35
C LEU A 59 7.67 4.08 -3.51
N GLY A 60 6.59 3.40 -3.84
CA GLY A 60 5.26 3.98 -4.00
C GLY A 60 4.62 4.36 -2.67
N ASN A 61 3.77 5.39 -2.70
CA ASN A 61 2.86 5.74 -1.61
C ASN A 61 1.49 6.05 -2.21
N ALA A 62 0.49 5.27 -1.83
CA ALA A 62 -0.88 5.46 -2.29
C ALA A 62 -1.51 6.73 -1.68
N ARG A 63 -2.43 7.36 -2.41
CA ARG A 63 -3.22 8.50 -1.93
C ARG A 63 -3.79 8.28 -0.52
N GLY A 64 -3.74 9.32 0.31
CA GLY A 64 -4.27 9.32 1.68
C GLY A 64 -3.37 8.69 2.74
N ASN A 65 -2.29 7.97 2.37
CA ASN A 65 -1.32 7.49 3.35
C ASN A 65 -0.48 8.65 3.93
N THR A 66 0.35 8.37 4.95
CA THR A 66 1.18 9.36 5.67
C THR A 66 2.01 10.28 4.78
N TYR A 67 2.49 9.80 3.63
CA TYR A 67 3.39 10.55 2.75
C TYR A 67 2.69 11.18 1.54
N SER A 68 1.52 10.67 1.16
CA SER A 68 0.73 11.11 0.01
C SER A 68 -0.62 11.71 0.45
N LYS A 69 -0.57 12.57 1.48
CA LYS A 69 -1.74 13.26 2.05
C LYS A 69 -1.82 14.71 1.56
N GLY A 70 -2.18 14.89 0.29
CA GLY A 70 -2.41 16.21 -0.30
C GLY A 70 -3.17 16.14 -1.63
N HIS A 71 -3.79 17.27 -2.00
CA HIS A 71 -4.49 17.47 -3.27
C HIS A 71 -4.21 18.89 -3.78
N VAL A 72 -4.32 19.10 -5.08
CA VAL A 72 -4.14 20.44 -5.70
C VAL A 72 -5.22 21.47 -5.32
N SER A 73 -6.35 21.05 -4.75
CA SER A 73 -7.54 21.90 -4.59
C SER A 73 -8.48 21.46 -3.46
N ILE A 74 -8.58 20.16 -3.20
CA ILE A 74 -9.47 19.62 -2.17
C ILE A 74 -8.75 19.59 -0.81
N PRO A 75 -9.25 20.25 0.24
CA PRO A 75 -8.67 20.17 1.59
C PRO A 75 -8.71 18.73 2.13
N VAL A 76 -7.70 18.32 2.89
CA VAL A 76 -7.62 16.95 3.44
C VAL A 76 -8.74 16.66 4.44
N GLU A 77 -9.28 17.69 5.07
CA GLU A 77 -10.39 17.59 6.02
C GLU A 77 -11.74 17.33 5.32
N SER A 78 -11.81 17.58 4.01
CA SER A 78 -13.02 17.44 3.21
C SER A 78 -13.35 15.94 2.99
N PRO A 79 -14.60 15.50 3.19
CA PRO A 79 -15.02 14.14 2.85
C PRO A 79 -14.75 13.76 1.38
N GLN A 80 -14.79 14.74 0.48
CA GLN A 80 -14.48 14.58 -0.93
C GLN A 80 -13.03 14.13 -1.17
N TYR A 81 -12.08 14.54 -0.31
CA TYR A 81 -10.68 14.09 -0.37
C TYR A 81 -10.54 12.59 -0.08
N TRP A 82 -11.45 12.01 0.70
CA TRP A 82 -11.39 10.61 1.12
C TRP A 82 -12.31 9.70 0.31
N ASN A 83 -12.98 10.23 -0.71
CA ASN A 83 -13.86 9.48 -1.59
C ASN A 83 -13.08 8.76 -2.68
N PHE A 84 -12.26 7.79 -2.28
CA PHE A 84 -11.49 6.91 -3.16
C PHE A 84 -11.39 5.51 -2.56
N SER A 85 -11.02 4.55 -3.39
CA SER A 85 -10.73 3.18 -3.01
C SER A 85 -9.44 2.70 -3.68
N PHE A 86 -9.13 1.40 -3.55
CA PHE A 86 -8.06 0.78 -4.34
C PHE A 86 -8.32 0.86 -5.86
N HIS A 87 -9.57 1.15 -6.30
CA HIS A 87 -9.88 1.39 -7.70
C HIS A 87 -9.12 2.60 -8.24
N GLU A 88 -9.26 3.78 -7.62
CA GLU A 88 -8.54 4.99 -8.02
C GLU A 88 -7.03 4.84 -7.83
N MET A 89 -6.58 4.09 -6.82
CA MET A 89 -5.15 3.77 -6.67
C MET A 89 -4.62 2.99 -7.89
N GLY A 90 -5.39 2.05 -8.44
CA GLY A 90 -5.02 1.32 -9.66
C GLY A 90 -5.17 2.16 -10.94
N THR A 91 -6.25 2.94 -11.07
CA THR A 91 -6.58 3.65 -12.32
C THR A 91 -5.98 5.05 -12.43
N ARG A 92 -5.51 5.65 -11.32
CA ARG A 92 -4.99 7.04 -11.29
C ARG A 92 -3.60 7.12 -10.66
N ASP A 93 -3.36 6.47 -9.52
CA ASP A 93 -2.05 6.56 -8.84
C ASP A 93 -0.96 5.84 -9.63
N LEU A 94 -1.19 4.55 -9.96
CA LEU A 94 -0.19 3.75 -10.67
C LEU A 94 0.21 4.31 -12.04
N PRO A 95 -0.71 4.73 -12.92
CA PRO A 95 -0.33 5.36 -14.20
C PRO A 95 0.56 6.58 -13.99
N ALA A 96 0.21 7.48 -13.07
CA ALA A 96 0.97 8.70 -12.82
C ALA A 96 2.36 8.38 -12.25
N ALA A 97 2.43 7.49 -11.27
CA ALA A 97 3.69 7.09 -10.63
C ALA A 97 4.62 6.36 -11.60
N LEU A 98 4.12 5.38 -12.36
CA LEU A 98 4.92 4.59 -13.30
C LEU A 98 5.36 5.41 -14.49
N TYR A 99 4.53 6.33 -14.98
CA TYR A 99 4.90 7.29 -16.01
C TYR A 99 6.05 8.20 -15.52
N TYR A 100 5.94 8.73 -14.30
CA TYR A 100 6.99 9.55 -13.69
C TYR A 100 8.32 8.78 -13.57
N VAL A 101 8.30 7.53 -13.10
CA VAL A 101 9.50 6.68 -12.99
C VAL A 101 10.09 6.41 -14.38
N THR A 102 9.24 6.05 -15.34
CA THR A 102 9.64 5.78 -16.73
C THR A 102 10.36 6.96 -17.37
N ASN A 103 9.80 8.16 -17.24
CA ASN A 103 10.39 9.38 -17.78
C ASN A 103 11.67 9.77 -17.04
N THR A 104 11.67 9.68 -15.71
CA THR A 104 12.86 10.04 -14.91
C THR A 104 14.04 9.12 -15.19
N THR A 105 13.78 7.85 -15.51
CA THR A 105 14.82 6.85 -15.79
C THR A 105 15.12 6.68 -17.28
N ASN A 106 14.38 7.34 -18.18
CA ASN A 106 14.43 7.15 -19.64
C ASN A 106 14.33 5.68 -20.07
N LYS A 107 13.45 4.92 -19.42
CA LYS A 107 13.35 3.45 -19.56
C LYS A 107 11.91 2.96 -19.76
N PRO A 108 11.24 3.34 -20.86
CA PRO A 108 9.91 2.86 -21.18
C PRO A 108 9.89 1.34 -21.34
N GLY A 109 8.83 0.71 -20.83
CA GLY A 109 8.66 -0.74 -20.89
C GLY A 109 9.64 -1.55 -20.05
N GLN A 110 10.44 -0.93 -19.19
CA GLN A 110 11.44 -1.65 -18.40
C GLN A 110 11.09 -1.73 -16.92
N VAL A 111 10.14 -0.97 -16.37
CA VAL A 111 9.91 -0.96 -14.92
C VAL A 111 9.54 -2.34 -14.41
N ILE A 112 10.26 -2.86 -13.40
CA ILE A 112 9.85 -4.05 -12.66
C ILE A 112 8.94 -3.59 -11.53
N TYR A 113 7.71 -4.10 -11.48
CA TYR A 113 6.78 -3.82 -10.40
C TYR A 113 6.82 -4.95 -9.38
N VAL A 114 6.89 -4.59 -8.09
CA VAL A 114 6.71 -5.52 -6.98
C VAL A 114 5.59 -4.99 -6.10
N GLY A 115 4.50 -5.73 -5.99
CA GLY A 115 3.36 -5.38 -5.16
C GLY A 115 3.22 -6.34 -3.98
N HIS A 116 2.86 -5.83 -2.81
CA HIS A 116 2.44 -6.64 -1.67
C HIS A 116 0.95 -6.43 -1.36
N SER A 117 0.19 -7.51 -1.13
CA SER A 117 -1.21 -7.44 -0.69
C SER A 117 -2.05 -6.52 -1.59
N MET A 118 -2.65 -5.45 -1.06
CA MET A 118 -3.38 -4.44 -1.83
C MET A 118 -2.58 -3.83 -3.00
N GLY A 119 -1.25 -3.73 -2.89
CA GLY A 119 -0.39 -3.30 -4.00
C GLY A 119 -0.50 -4.23 -5.22
N THR A 120 -0.74 -5.51 -5.01
CA THR A 120 -1.03 -6.45 -6.12
C THR A 120 -2.40 -6.18 -6.74
N THR A 121 -3.42 -5.89 -5.92
CA THR A 121 -4.76 -5.52 -6.39
C THR A 121 -4.72 -4.26 -7.24
N MET A 122 -3.99 -3.24 -6.80
CA MET A 122 -3.77 -2.02 -7.57
C MET A 122 -3.19 -2.35 -8.96
N PHE A 123 -2.20 -3.22 -9.02
CA PHE A 123 -1.61 -3.64 -10.29
C PHE A 123 -2.59 -4.40 -11.18
N PHE A 124 -3.38 -5.33 -10.63
CA PHE A 124 -4.37 -6.07 -11.42
C PHE A 124 -5.43 -5.14 -12.03
N ILE A 125 -5.89 -4.14 -11.29
CA ILE A 125 -6.79 -3.10 -11.79
C ILE A 125 -6.12 -2.28 -12.88
N PHE A 126 -4.90 -1.79 -12.62
CA PHE A 126 -4.10 -1.03 -13.59
C PHE A 126 -3.88 -1.79 -14.90
N SER A 127 -3.41 -3.04 -14.84
CA SER A 127 -3.09 -3.81 -16.04
C SER A 127 -4.31 -4.22 -16.85
N SER A 128 -5.46 -4.44 -16.18
CA SER A 128 -6.70 -4.84 -16.85
C SER A 128 -7.43 -3.66 -17.49
N LEU A 129 -7.49 -2.51 -16.81
CA LEU A 129 -8.24 -1.34 -17.29
C LEU A 129 -7.39 -0.40 -18.15
N LEU A 130 -6.07 -0.38 -17.98
CA LEU A 130 -5.16 0.52 -18.68
C LEU A 130 -4.00 -0.23 -19.37
N PRO A 131 -4.30 -1.19 -20.27
CA PRO A 131 -3.28 -2.06 -20.86
C PRO A 131 -2.21 -1.30 -21.64
N GLN A 132 -2.51 -0.13 -22.23
CA GLN A 132 -1.52 0.69 -22.92
C GLN A 132 -0.51 1.31 -21.96
N ALA A 133 -0.94 1.79 -20.80
CA ALA A 133 -0.03 2.30 -19.77
C ALA A 133 0.76 1.15 -19.13
N ALA A 134 0.14 -0.01 -18.98
CA ALA A 134 0.76 -1.20 -18.41
C ALA A 134 1.93 -1.75 -19.24
N LYS A 135 2.00 -1.44 -20.54
CA LYS A 135 3.18 -1.75 -21.38
C LYS A 135 4.48 -1.14 -20.86
N ASN A 136 4.42 -0.14 -19.98
CA ASN A 136 5.62 0.40 -19.32
C ASN A 136 6.23 -0.50 -18.25
N VAL A 137 5.52 -1.58 -17.88
CA VAL A 137 5.96 -2.55 -16.88
C VAL A 137 6.44 -3.82 -17.56
N LYS A 138 7.69 -4.20 -17.27
CA LYS A 138 8.38 -5.37 -17.83
C LYS A 138 7.98 -6.67 -17.16
N LEU A 139 7.82 -6.61 -15.83
CA LEU A 139 7.58 -7.76 -14.97
C LEU A 139 6.78 -7.31 -13.76
N MET A 140 5.79 -8.12 -13.38
CA MET A 140 5.04 -7.99 -12.14
C MET A 140 5.43 -9.13 -11.19
N VAL A 141 5.90 -8.77 -10.00
CA VAL A 141 6.12 -9.70 -8.88
C VAL A 141 5.03 -9.45 -7.83
N ALA A 142 4.17 -10.44 -7.61
CA ALA A 142 3.05 -10.33 -6.70
C ALA A 142 3.34 -11.10 -5.39
N LEU A 143 3.54 -10.37 -4.29
CA LEU A 143 3.75 -10.92 -2.95
C LEU A 143 2.42 -10.91 -2.19
N ALA A 144 1.97 -12.06 -1.70
CA ALA A 144 0.64 -12.24 -1.10
C ALA A 144 -0.49 -11.65 -1.99
N PRO A 145 -0.68 -12.16 -3.22
CA PRO A 145 -1.59 -11.57 -4.19
C PRO A 145 -3.05 -11.60 -3.72
N VAL A 146 -3.77 -10.49 -3.94
CA VAL A 146 -5.19 -10.34 -3.60
C VAL A 146 -5.97 -9.89 -4.83
N ALA A 147 -6.75 -10.81 -5.39
CA ALA A 147 -7.72 -10.52 -6.47
C ALA A 147 -9.16 -10.74 -6.01
N TYR A 148 -9.39 -11.85 -5.28
CA TYR A 148 -10.67 -12.18 -4.66
C TYR A 148 -10.48 -12.49 -3.18
N MET A 149 -11.46 -12.15 -2.36
CA MET A 149 -11.43 -12.32 -0.90
C MET A 149 -12.51 -13.30 -0.37
N THR A 150 -13.11 -14.11 -1.24
CA THR A 150 -14.26 -14.98 -0.92
C THR A 150 -13.96 -16.09 0.10
N HIS A 151 -12.69 -16.49 0.26
CA HIS A 151 -12.28 -17.61 1.13
C HIS A 151 -11.26 -17.23 2.21
N ILE A 152 -11.14 -15.94 2.55
CA ILE A 152 -10.18 -15.50 3.56
C ILE A 152 -10.58 -16.02 4.96
N ARG A 153 -9.57 -16.32 5.78
CA ARG A 153 -9.74 -16.64 7.21
C ARG A 153 -9.60 -15.42 8.12
N SER A 154 -9.07 -14.32 7.60
CA SER A 154 -8.84 -13.09 8.35
C SER A 154 -10.14 -12.53 8.96
N PRO A 155 -10.08 -11.91 10.15
CA PRO A 155 -11.21 -11.24 10.80
C PRO A 155 -11.92 -10.19 9.91
N ILE A 156 -11.25 -9.64 8.89
CA ILE A 156 -11.86 -8.67 7.97
C ILE A 156 -13.11 -9.23 7.26
N ARG A 157 -13.23 -10.56 7.13
CA ARG A 157 -14.42 -11.21 6.56
C ARG A 157 -15.70 -10.91 7.33
N TYR A 158 -15.61 -10.65 8.63
CA TYR A 158 -16.78 -10.34 9.46
C TYR A 158 -17.26 -8.91 9.25
N LEU A 159 -16.41 -8.02 8.74
CA LEU A 159 -16.76 -6.65 8.38
C LEU A 159 -17.32 -6.54 6.96
N ALA A 160 -17.03 -7.51 6.09
CA ALA A 160 -17.44 -7.48 4.68
C ALA A 160 -18.96 -7.36 4.45
N PRO A 161 -19.84 -8.05 5.19
CA PRO A 161 -21.30 -7.89 5.02
C PRO A 161 -21.81 -6.49 5.39
N PHE A 162 -21.06 -5.75 6.19
CA PHE A 162 -21.43 -4.42 6.68
C PHE A 162 -20.70 -3.30 5.94
N SER A 163 -20.03 -3.59 4.81
CA SER A 163 -19.21 -2.58 4.13
C SER A 163 -20.02 -1.33 3.74
N SER A 164 -21.26 -1.52 3.29
CA SER A 164 -22.16 -0.41 2.93
C SER A 164 -22.59 0.40 4.15
N ASP A 165 -22.86 -0.27 5.28
CA ASP A 165 -23.22 0.40 6.53
C ASP A 165 -22.01 1.16 7.09
N ILE A 166 -20.81 0.57 7.04
CA ILE A 166 -19.55 1.21 7.43
C ILE A 166 -19.29 2.43 6.55
N GLU A 167 -19.45 2.31 5.23
CA GLU A 167 -19.31 3.44 4.29
C GLU A 167 -20.32 4.56 4.59
N TRP A 168 -21.56 4.20 4.90
CA TRP A 168 -22.59 5.16 5.27
C TRP A 168 -22.24 5.85 6.59
N ILE A 169 -21.84 5.09 7.62
CA ILE A 169 -21.41 5.58 8.93
C ILE A 169 -20.22 6.52 8.80
N THR A 170 -19.19 6.15 8.04
CA THR A 170 -17.99 6.99 7.88
C THR A 170 -18.31 8.29 7.15
N LYS A 171 -19.13 8.24 6.11
CA LYS A 171 -19.56 9.44 5.35
C LYS A 171 -20.42 10.39 6.19
N HIS A 172 -21.30 9.88 7.07
CA HIS A 172 -22.27 10.71 7.79
C HIS A 172 -21.86 11.07 9.22
N LEU A 173 -20.93 10.33 9.85
CA LEU A 173 -20.40 10.63 11.18
C LEU A 173 -19.03 11.33 11.16
N GLY A 174 -18.53 11.71 9.98
CA GLY A 174 -17.32 12.53 9.83
C GLY A 174 -16.00 11.76 10.05
N PHE A 175 -16.03 10.42 10.00
CA PHE A 175 -14.81 9.61 9.99
C PHE A 175 -14.24 9.59 8.57
N ASN A 176 -13.64 10.70 8.16
CA ASN A 176 -13.11 10.85 6.80
C ASN A 176 -11.89 9.95 6.57
N GLN A 177 -11.07 9.74 7.60
CA GLN A 177 -9.97 8.78 7.57
C GLN A 177 -10.36 7.49 8.30
N PHE A 178 -10.05 6.32 7.71
CA PHE A 178 -10.12 5.06 8.43
C PHE A 178 -9.04 5.00 9.52
N LEU A 179 -9.39 5.50 10.70
CA LEU A 179 -8.66 5.40 11.95
C LEU A 179 -9.52 4.53 12.86
N PRO A 180 -9.34 3.20 12.90
CA PRO A 180 -10.15 2.40 13.80
C PRO A 180 -9.82 2.84 15.23
N SER A 181 -10.85 3.31 15.90
CA SER A 181 -10.74 3.71 17.30
C SER A 181 -10.18 2.55 18.14
N ASN A 182 -9.51 2.89 19.25
CA ASN A 182 -9.08 1.91 20.26
C ASN A 182 -10.22 0.98 20.73
N LYS A 183 -11.50 1.36 20.56
CA LYS A 183 -12.65 0.51 20.90
C LYS A 183 -12.94 -0.57 19.86
N LEU A 184 -12.81 -0.27 18.56
CA LEU A 184 -12.97 -1.27 17.50
C LEU A 184 -11.80 -2.25 17.50
N LEU A 185 -10.58 -1.74 17.77
CA LEU A 185 -9.40 -2.58 18.01
C LEU A 185 -9.59 -3.52 19.20
N LYS A 186 -10.15 -3.03 20.31
CA LYS A 186 -10.52 -3.84 21.49
C LYS A 186 -11.58 -4.91 21.22
N LEU A 187 -12.54 -4.65 20.33
CA LEU A 187 -13.55 -5.65 19.96
C LEU A 187 -12.94 -6.81 19.16
N LEU A 188 -11.90 -6.52 18.37
CA LEU A 188 -11.12 -7.51 17.62
C LEU A 188 -10.03 -8.19 18.48
N GLU A 189 -9.87 -7.78 19.74
CA GLU A 189 -8.85 -8.24 20.70
C GLU A 189 -9.25 -9.53 21.45
N TYR A 190 -10.51 -9.98 21.36
CA TYR A 190 -11.01 -11.15 22.11
C TYR A 190 -10.24 -12.45 21.79
N ASP A 191 -9.68 -12.57 20.59
CA ASP A 191 -8.85 -13.71 20.19
C ASP A 191 -7.43 -13.66 20.79
N CYS A 192 -6.94 -12.50 21.24
CA CYS A 192 -5.55 -12.34 21.66
C CYS A 192 -5.24 -12.91 23.05
N GLU A 193 -6.19 -12.84 23.98
CA GLU A 193 -6.06 -13.46 25.31
C GLU A 193 -6.10 -14.99 25.23
N LEU A 194 -6.86 -15.55 24.26
CA LEU A 194 -6.95 -17.00 24.00
C LEU A 194 -5.65 -17.61 23.45
N PHE A 195 -4.82 -16.83 22.73
CA PHE A 195 -3.62 -17.33 22.05
C PHE A 195 -2.28 -16.82 22.61
N GLN A 196 -2.27 -16.20 23.80
CA GLN A 196 -1.07 -15.61 24.44
C GLN A 196 -0.22 -14.77 23.46
N ILE A 197 -0.87 -13.86 22.75
CA ILE A 197 -0.22 -12.96 21.78
C ILE A 197 0.22 -11.68 22.51
N ASP A 198 1.38 -11.14 22.12
CA ASP A 198 1.88 -9.87 22.66
C ASP A 198 0.92 -8.72 22.38
N ARG A 199 0.54 -7.95 23.40
CA ARG A 199 -0.54 -6.96 23.33
C ARG A 199 -0.30 -5.89 22.26
N LYS A 200 0.96 -5.49 22.06
CA LYS A 200 1.37 -4.52 21.01
C LYS A 200 1.13 -5.03 19.58
N ILE A 201 1.14 -6.34 19.38
CA ILE A 201 0.85 -6.95 18.07
C ILE A 201 -0.67 -6.97 17.82
N CYS A 202 -1.47 -7.17 18.87
CA CYS A 202 -2.94 -7.13 18.80
C CYS A 202 -3.51 -5.72 18.69
N GLU A 203 -2.83 -4.74 19.29
CA GLU A 203 -3.16 -3.31 19.15
C GLU A 203 -2.78 -2.77 17.75
N ASN A 204 -2.00 -3.52 16.97
CA ASN A 204 -1.67 -3.17 15.60
C ASN A 204 -2.69 -3.76 14.62
N LEU A 205 -3.56 -2.88 14.16
CA LEU A 205 -4.58 -3.11 13.14
C LEU A 205 -4.11 -3.94 11.93
N ILE A 206 -2.87 -3.73 11.46
CA ILE A 206 -2.34 -4.45 10.30
C ILE A 206 -2.15 -5.93 10.65
N PHE A 207 -1.62 -6.26 11.82
CA PHE A 207 -1.48 -7.65 12.25
C PHE A 207 -2.83 -8.31 12.51
N THR A 208 -3.81 -7.57 13.01
CA THR A 208 -5.17 -8.07 13.21
C THR A 208 -5.89 -8.34 11.87
N LEU A 209 -5.71 -7.47 10.88
CA LEU A 209 -6.35 -7.63 9.56
C LEU A 209 -5.61 -8.59 8.64
N CYS A 210 -4.29 -8.66 8.70
CA CYS A 210 -3.47 -9.46 7.77
C CYS A 210 -2.98 -10.79 8.38
N GLY A 211 -3.00 -10.92 9.70
CA GLY A 211 -2.35 -12.01 10.42
C GLY A 211 -0.84 -11.79 10.56
N PHE A 212 -0.21 -12.53 11.48
CA PHE A 212 1.24 -12.52 11.70
C PHE A 212 1.73 -13.92 12.11
N ASP A 213 2.98 -14.22 11.82
CA ASP A 213 3.62 -15.49 12.21
C ASP A 213 4.61 -15.26 13.34
N LYS A 214 4.28 -15.70 14.57
CA LYS A 214 5.14 -15.54 15.75
C LYS A 214 6.57 -16.07 15.58
N LYS A 215 6.80 -17.11 14.77
CA LYS A 215 8.14 -17.73 14.63
C LYS A 215 9.07 -16.90 13.74
N ASN A 216 8.50 -16.20 12.76
CA ASN A 216 9.23 -15.43 11.75
C ASN A 216 9.03 -13.91 11.92
N SER A 217 8.14 -13.49 12.82
CA SER A 217 7.95 -12.09 13.19
C SER A 217 9.09 -11.63 14.07
N MET A 218 9.72 -10.52 13.71
CA MET A 218 10.80 -9.97 14.51
C MET A 218 10.25 -9.38 15.81
N ASN A 219 10.40 -10.10 16.92
CA ASN A 219 10.08 -9.63 18.29
C ASN A 219 10.92 -8.40 18.73
N LYS A 220 11.84 -7.90 17.91
CA LYS A 220 12.82 -6.87 18.31
C LYS A 220 12.53 -5.43 17.86
N PHE A 221 11.59 -5.21 16.94
CA PHE A 221 11.38 -3.87 16.34
C PHE A 221 10.09 -3.17 16.76
N TRP A 222 9.30 -3.80 17.63
CA TRP A 222 8.01 -3.26 18.08
C TRP A 222 7.93 -3.08 19.61
N ILE A 223 9.06 -3.21 20.33
CA ILE A 223 9.13 -2.93 21.78
C ILE A 223 9.65 -1.53 22.02
#